data_AF-A0A197SRC9-F1
#
_entry.id   AF-A0A197SRC9-F1
#
_cell.length_a   1.000
_cell.length_b   1.000
_cell.length_c   1.000
_cell.angle_alpha   90.00
_cell.angle_beta   90.00
_cell.angle_gamma   90.00
#
_symmetry.space_group_name_H-M   'P 1'
#
loop_
_entity.id
_entity.type
_entity.pdbx_description
1 polymer ?
#
loop_
_entity_poly.entity_id
_entity_poly.type
_entity_poly.pdbx_seq_one_letter_code
_entity_poly.pdbx_strand_id
1 'polypeptide(L)'
;MSEATEQPAPDADAWADACAEDLAAEKARRRAAYGPPPGSAAEELRKLVDAVADKVASLQSSLPGMAAQSAVQQLIGQAKAVVEPVIERNPDVFDHLAAAGGELLAAYRSAVEGAERRWTAGESSGTGAGTAPGGSSGGPKKDDGGAGAGPTEHIDLD
;
A
#
# COMPACT_ATOMS: atom_id res chain seq x y z
N MET A 1 57.57 25.38 14.33
CA MET A 1 56.26 25.72 14.91
C MET A 1 55.25 24.83 14.22
N SER A 2 54.85 23.72 14.86
CA SER A 2 53.83 22.83 14.30
C SER A 2 52.50 23.28 14.88
N GLU A 3 51.66 23.92 14.07
CA GLU A 3 50.25 24.11 14.42
C GLU A 3 49.59 22.73 14.42
N ALA A 4 49.27 22.24 15.61
CA ALA A 4 48.37 21.11 15.75
C ALA A 4 46.97 21.61 15.35
N THR A 5 46.45 21.14 14.22
CA THR A 5 45.05 21.31 13.86
C THR A 5 44.22 20.58 14.91
N GLU A 6 43.73 21.31 15.90
CA GLU A 6 42.79 20.84 16.91
C GLU A 6 41.49 20.49 16.17
N GLN A 7 41.32 19.21 15.86
CA GLN A 7 40.15 18.72 15.16
C GLN A 7 38.99 18.67 16.16
N PRO A 8 37.89 19.41 15.93
CA PRO A 8 36.76 19.43 16.86
C PRO A 8 36.25 18.01 17.08
N ALA A 9 35.90 17.71 18.33
CA ALA A 9 35.37 16.40 18.70
C ALA A 9 34.12 16.08 17.84
N PRO A 10 33.99 14.84 17.34
CA PRO A 10 32.85 14.46 16.53
C PRO A 10 31.57 14.59 17.36
N ASP A 11 30.62 15.37 16.85
CA ASP A 11 29.30 15.50 17.43
C ASP A 11 28.53 14.19 17.22
N ALA A 12 28.15 13.57 18.33
CA ALA A 12 27.44 12.30 18.34
C ALA A 12 26.04 12.41 17.72
N ASP A 13 25.45 13.62 17.73
CA ASP A 13 24.08 13.86 17.30
C ASP A 13 24.00 14.44 15.88
N ALA A 14 25.13 14.76 15.24
CA ALA A 14 25.16 15.36 13.90
C ALA A 14 24.44 14.52 12.83
N TRP A 15 24.46 13.19 12.94
CA TRP A 15 23.70 12.32 12.04
C TRP A 15 22.20 12.37 12.33
N ALA A 16 21.82 12.38 13.62
CA ALA A 16 20.42 12.48 14.04
C ALA A 16 19.81 13.80 13.57
N ASP A 17 20.55 14.90 13.70
CA ASP A 17 20.14 16.23 13.25
C ASP A 17 20.00 16.31 11.73
N ALA A 18 20.97 15.76 10.98
CA ALA A 18 20.88 15.69 9.52
C ALA A 18 19.67 14.86 9.06
N CYS A 19 19.39 13.73 9.72
CA CYS A 19 18.20 12.93 9.45
C CYS A 19 16.89 13.67 9.82
N ALA A 20 16.89 14.42 10.92
CA ALA A 20 15.73 15.21 11.31
C ALA A 20 15.44 16.34 10.31
N GLU A 21 16.48 17.01 9.79
CA GLU A 21 16.37 18.03 8.76
C GLU A 21 15.84 17.45 7.44
N ASP A 22 16.39 16.33 6.98
CA ASP A 22 15.95 15.66 5.75
C ASP A 22 14.48 15.21 5.85
N LEU A 23 14.09 14.61 6.99
CA LEU A 23 12.71 14.22 7.28
C LEU A 23 11.77 15.43 7.28
N ALA A 24 12.19 16.57 7.83
CA ALA A 24 11.40 17.79 7.86
C ALA A 24 11.22 18.38 6.45
N ALA A 25 12.27 18.37 5.63
CA ALA A 25 12.24 18.80 4.24
C ALA A 25 11.30 17.92 3.39
N GLU A 26 11.36 16.60 3.56
CA GLU A 26 10.48 15.67 2.85
C GLU A 26 9.02 15.85 3.28
N LYS A 27 8.75 16.00 4.59
CA LYS A 27 7.41 16.32 5.10
C LYS A 27 6.87 17.65 4.55
N ALA A 28 7.73 18.65 4.32
CA ALA A 28 7.34 19.92 3.71
C ALA A 28 7.00 19.76 2.22
N ARG A 29 7.83 19.02 1.46
CA ARG A 29 7.57 18.69 0.05
C ARG A 29 6.25 17.94 -0.12
N ARG A 30 6.00 16.92 0.70
CA ARG A 30 4.73 16.18 0.66
C ARG A 30 3.52 17.05 0.98
N ARG A 31 3.62 17.94 1.97
CA ARG A 31 2.54 18.89 2.28
C ARG A 31 2.25 19.84 1.12
N ALA A 32 3.28 20.29 0.41
CA ALA A 32 3.10 21.14 -0.77
C ALA A 32 2.45 20.37 -1.94
N ALA A 33 2.81 19.10 -2.15
CA ALA A 33 2.30 18.29 -3.26
C ALA A 33 0.90 17.70 -3.02
N TYR A 34 0.60 17.28 -1.78
CA TYR A 34 -0.60 16.50 -1.45
C TYR A 34 -1.56 17.21 -0.48
N GLY A 35 -1.21 18.41 -0.02
CA GLY A 35 -2.00 19.16 0.96
C GLY A 35 -1.71 18.79 2.42
N PRO A 36 -2.46 19.35 3.39
CA PRO A 36 -2.30 19.05 4.81
C PRO A 36 -2.52 17.55 5.08
N PRO A 37 -1.67 16.90 5.91
CA PRO A 37 -1.89 15.52 6.27
C PRO A 37 -3.22 15.35 7.01
N PRO A 38 -3.96 14.25 6.77
CA PRO A 38 -5.19 13.97 7.50
C PRO A 38 -4.86 13.68 8.97
N GLY A 39 -5.30 14.57 9.88
CA GLY A 39 -5.21 14.39 11.34
C GLY A 39 -3.82 14.03 11.88
N SER A 40 -3.75 13.79 13.18
CA SER A 40 -2.63 13.02 13.73
C SER A 40 -2.85 11.52 13.51
N ALA A 41 -1.77 10.74 13.39
CA ALA A 41 -1.87 9.28 13.26
C ALA A 41 -2.64 8.64 14.43
N ALA A 42 -2.51 9.22 15.63
CA ALA A 42 -3.25 8.80 16.82
C ALA A 42 -4.77 9.05 16.69
N GLU A 43 -5.18 10.16 16.08
CA GLU A 43 -6.59 10.44 15.82
C GLU A 43 -7.18 9.53 14.74
N GLU A 44 -6.43 9.24 13.68
CA GLU A 44 -6.88 8.30 12.64
C GLU A 44 -6.97 6.86 13.18
N LEU A 45 -6.05 6.44 14.06
CA LEU A 45 -6.15 5.16 14.76
C LEU A 45 -7.38 5.11 15.65
N ARG A 46 -7.68 6.18 16.39
CA ARG A 46 -8.89 6.26 17.23
C ARG A 46 -10.15 6.17 16.39
N LYS A 47 -10.23 6.88 15.27
CA LYS A 47 -11.37 6.81 14.32
C LYS A 47 -11.54 5.39 13.74
N LEU A 48 -10.44 4.72 13.40
CA LEU A 48 -10.49 3.34 12.91
C LEU A 48 -11.02 2.39 13.99
N VAL A 49 -10.52 2.50 15.22
CA VAL A 49 -11.00 1.70 16.36
C VAL A 49 -12.48 1.95 16.62
N ASP A 50 -12.92 3.22 16.59
CA ASP A 50 -14.34 3.58 16.77
C ASP A 50 -15.21 3.00 15.65
N ALA A 51 -14.79 3.11 14.39
CA ALA A 51 -15.51 2.53 13.25
C ALA A 51 -15.62 1.00 13.33
N VAL A 52 -14.55 0.33 13.79
CA VAL A 52 -14.55 -1.12 14.04
C VAL A 52 -15.48 -1.48 15.20
N ALA A 53 -15.43 -0.72 16.30
CA ALA A 53 -16.30 -0.93 17.46
C ALA A 53 -17.78 -0.77 17.09
N ASP A 54 -18.14 0.28 16.35
CA ASP A 54 -19.50 0.50 15.84
C ASP A 54 -19.95 -0.65 14.93
N LYS A 55 -19.04 -1.15 14.07
CA LYS A 55 -19.36 -2.28 13.20
C LYS A 55 -19.60 -3.57 14.00
N VAL A 56 -18.76 -3.86 14.98
CA VAL A 56 -18.93 -5.01 15.89
C VAL A 56 -20.25 -4.88 16.67
N ALA A 57 -20.56 -3.70 17.21
CA ALA A 57 -21.81 -3.43 17.92
C ALA A 57 -23.04 -3.62 17.01
N SER A 58 -22.95 -3.22 15.74
CA SER A 58 -24.02 -3.43 14.74
C SER A 58 -24.29 -4.92 14.44
N LEU A 59 -23.25 -5.75 14.52
CA LEU A 59 -23.36 -7.21 14.35
C LEU A 59 -23.93 -7.87 15.61
N GLN A 60 -23.56 -7.36 16.79
CA GLN A 60 -24.09 -7.79 18.08
C GLN A 60 -25.56 -7.43 18.26
N SER A 61 -26.02 -6.27 17.77
CA SER A 61 -27.41 -5.85 17.84
C SER A 61 -28.35 -6.66 16.94
N SER A 62 -27.80 -7.30 15.90
CA SER A 62 -28.52 -8.24 15.02
C SER A 62 -28.52 -9.69 15.51
N LEU A 63 -27.80 -10.01 16.59
CA LEU A 63 -27.73 -11.37 17.16
C LEU A 63 -28.71 -11.50 18.33
N PRO A 64 -29.82 -12.25 18.18
CA PRO A 64 -30.75 -12.48 19.27
C PRO A 64 -30.15 -13.53 20.23
N GLY A 65 -29.70 -13.11 21.42
CA GLY A 65 -29.50 -14.02 22.55
C GLY A 65 -28.33 -13.71 23.49
N MET A 66 -28.56 -13.90 24.80
CA MET A 66 -27.56 -13.71 25.87
C MET A 66 -26.28 -14.57 25.71
N ALA A 67 -26.32 -15.66 24.93
CA ALA A 67 -25.17 -16.54 24.73
C ALA A 67 -24.09 -15.96 23.81
N ALA A 68 -24.44 -15.06 22.88
CA ALA A 68 -23.45 -14.42 22.00
C ALA A 68 -22.66 -13.33 22.74
N GLN A 69 -23.28 -12.66 23.72
CA GLN A 69 -22.63 -11.59 24.49
C GLN A 69 -21.54 -12.13 25.42
N SER A 70 -21.74 -13.29 26.03
CA SER A 70 -20.74 -13.94 26.89
C SER A 70 -19.55 -14.47 26.09
N ALA A 71 -19.76 -15.01 24.89
CA ALA A 71 -18.69 -15.44 24.00
C ALA A 71 -17.79 -14.27 23.56
N VAL A 72 -18.38 -13.10 23.27
CA VAL A 72 -17.60 -11.90 22.91
C VAL A 72 -16.83 -11.36 24.12
N GLN A 73 -17.41 -11.33 25.32
CA GLN A 73 -16.68 -10.91 26.51
C GLN A 73 -15.51 -11.84 26.83
N GLN A 74 -15.69 -13.15 26.63
CA GLN A 74 -14.60 -14.13 26.76
C GLN A 74 -13.51 -13.91 25.70
N LEU A 75 -13.89 -13.64 24.44
CA LEU A 75 -12.94 -13.32 23.37
C LEU A 75 -12.14 -12.05 23.69
N ILE A 76 -12.81 -10.98 24.15
CA ILE A 76 -12.15 -9.73 24.57
C ILE A 76 -11.20 -9.99 25.74
N GLY A 77 -11.63 -10.78 26.72
CA GLY A 77 -10.79 -11.17 27.86
C GLY A 77 -9.55 -11.94 27.44
N GLN A 78 -9.69 -12.92 26.53
CA GLN A 78 -8.57 -13.69 25.99
C GLN A 78 -7.64 -12.83 25.14
N ALA A 79 -8.18 -11.96 24.29
CA ALA A 79 -7.39 -11.01 23.50
C ALA A 79 -6.57 -10.09 24.40
N LYS A 80 -7.19 -9.50 25.44
CA LYS A 80 -6.48 -8.68 26.43
C LYS A 80 -5.36 -9.45 27.13
N ALA A 81 -5.63 -10.68 27.57
CA ALA A 81 -4.64 -11.50 28.28
C ALA A 81 -3.40 -11.83 27.43
N VAL A 82 -3.54 -11.90 26.11
CA VAL A 82 -2.43 -12.13 25.18
C VAL A 82 -1.73 -10.84 24.78
N VAL A 83 -2.47 -9.74 24.67
CA VAL A 83 -1.96 -8.45 24.17
C VAL A 83 -1.24 -7.66 25.26
N GLU A 84 -1.73 -7.64 26.50
CA GLU A 84 -1.12 -6.88 27.60
C GLU A 84 0.38 -7.22 27.79
N PRO A 85 0.79 -8.51 27.83
CA PRO A 85 2.19 -8.87 28.00
C PRO A 85 3.07 -8.49 26.80
N VAL A 86 2.48 -8.39 25.60
CA VAL A 86 3.17 -8.04 24.37
C VAL A 86 3.37 -6.53 24.26
N ILE A 87 2.37 -5.74 24.67
CA ILE A 87 2.48 -4.28 24.82
C ILE A 87 3.62 -3.93 25.79
N GLU A 88 3.65 -4.59 26.95
CA GLU A 88 4.65 -4.31 27.98
C GLU A 88 6.08 -4.74 27.57
N ARG A 89 6.22 -5.82 26.78
CA ARG A 89 7.54 -6.34 26.39
C ARG A 89 8.07 -5.82 25.07
N ASN A 90 7.21 -5.44 24.12
CA ASN A 90 7.60 -5.11 22.75
C ASN A 90 6.72 -3.98 22.18
N PRO A 91 6.88 -2.73 22.66
CA PRO A 91 6.10 -1.59 22.17
C PRO A 91 6.30 -1.34 20.66
N ASP A 92 7.51 -1.56 20.14
CA ASP A 92 7.87 -1.30 18.73
C ASP A 92 7.14 -2.20 17.71
N VAL A 93 6.53 -3.29 18.19
CA VAL A 93 5.70 -4.18 17.36
C VAL A 93 4.44 -3.46 16.86
N PHE A 94 3.91 -2.51 17.64
CA PHE A 94 2.73 -1.73 17.25
C PHE A 94 3.04 -0.76 16.11
N ASP A 95 4.24 -0.19 16.07
CA ASP A 95 4.68 0.66 14.97
C ASP A 95 4.80 -0.13 13.66
N HIS A 96 5.33 -1.35 13.74
CA HIS A 96 5.43 -2.25 12.59
C HIS A 96 4.05 -2.74 12.11
N LEU A 97 3.13 -3.02 13.05
CA LEU A 97 1.75 -3.37 12.73
C LEU A 97 1.01 -2.21 12.08
N ALA A 98 1.22 -0.99 12.55
CA ALA A 98 0.64 0.20 11.96
C ALA A 98 1.18 0.45 10.55
N ALA A 99 2.49 0.29 10.33
CA ALA A 99 3.12 0.39 9.01
C ALA A 99 2.58 -0.68 8.05
N ALA A 100 2.57 -1.95 8.47
CA ALA A 100 2.07 -3.06 7.68
C ALA A 100 0.57 -2.94 7.37
N GLY A 101 -0.23 -2.42 8.31
CA GLY A 101 -1.65 -2.14 8.08
C GLY A 101 -1.89 -1.06 7.01
N GLY A 102 -1.03 -0.03 6.98
CA GLY A 102 -1.04 0.99 5.93
C GLY A 102 -0.72 0.41 4.55
N GLU A 103 0.27 -0.48 4.47
CA GLU A 103 0.63 -1.19 3.24
C GLU A 103 -0.51 -2.10 2.75
N LEU A 104 -1.17 -2.84 3.65
CA LEU A 104 -2.31 -3.69 3.31
C LEU A 104 -3.47 -2.87 2.73
N LEU A 105 -3.80 -1.72 3.33
CA LEU A 105 -4.84 -0.81 2.83
C LEU A 105 -4.47 -0.20 1.46
N ALA A 106 -3.20 0.15 1.26
CA ALA A 106 -2.71 0.65 -0.01
C ALA A 106 -2.81 -0.42 -1.11
N ALA A 107 -2.41 -1.67 -0.80
CA ALA A 107 -2.52 -2.79 -1.71
C ALA A 107 -3.98 -3.09 -2.08
N TYR A 108 -4.89 -3.10 -1.10
CA TYR A 108 -6.32 -3.28 -1.34
C TYR A 108 -6.87 -2.18 -2.26
N ARG A 109 -6.55 -0.91 -1.98
CA ARG A 109 -6.98 0.22 -2.84
C ARG A 109 -6.45 0.07 -4.26
N SER A 110 -5.18 -0.29 -4.41
CA SER A 110 -4.56 -0.52 -5.73
C SER A 110 -5.26 -1.66 -6.49
N ALA A 111 -5.59 -2.76 -5.80
CA ALA A 111 -6.32 -3.87 -6.38
C ALA A 111 -7.73 -3.47 -6.83
N VAL A 112 -8.45 -2.69 -6.01
CA VAL A 112 -9.79 -2.17 -6.31
C VAL A 112 -9.75 -1.19 -7.49
N GLU A 113 -8.88 -0.18 -7.47
CA GLU A 113 -8.74 0.76 -8.57
C GLU A 113 -8.30 0.05 -9.87
N GLY A 114 -7.49 -1.00 -9.78
CA GLY A 114 -7.13 -1.86 -10.91
C GLY A 114 -8.32 -2.63 -11.47
N ALA A 115 -9.21 -3.11 -10.60
CA ALA A 115 -10.46 -3.77 -11.00
C ALA A 115 -11.45 -2.79 -11.63
N GLU A 116 -11.60 -1.60 -11.07
CA GLU A 116 -12.44 -0.52 -11.61
C GLU A 116 -11.97 -0.08 -13.00
N ARG A 117 -10.67 0.16 -13.18
CA ARG A 117 -10.09 0.50 -14.50
C ARG A 117 -10.32 -0.59 -15.54
N ARG A 118 -10.13 -1.87 -15.17
CA ARG A 118 -10.33 -2.99 -16.11
C ARG A 118 -11.78 -3.15 -16.55
N TRP A 119 -12.73 -2.95 -15.65
CA TRP A 119 -14.14 -3.05 -16.00
C TRP A 119 -14.61 -1.80 -16.78
N THR A 120 -14.22 -0.60 -16.37
CA THR A 120 -14.60 0.65 -17.07
C THR A 120 -13.96 0.81 -18.46
N ALA A 121 -12.84 0.12 -18.73
CA ALA A 121 -12.22 0.06 -20.05
C ALA A 121 -12.95 -0.86 -21.04
N GLY A 122 -13.94 -1.65 -20.59
CA GLY A 122 -14.75 -2.53 -21.43
C GLY A 122 -15.92 -1.82 -22.10
N GLU A 123 -15.65 -1.00 -23.14
CA GLU A 123 -16.55 -0.66 -24.27
C GLU A 123 -15.83 0.15 -25.38
N SER A 124 -14.59 0.62 -25.18
CA SER A 124 -13.92 1.52 -26.16
C SER A 124 -12.91 0.84 -27.11
N SER A 125 -12.83 -0.48 -27.16
CA SER A 125 -11.96 -1.22 -28.12
C SER A 125 -12.73 -2.10 -29.13
N GLY A 126 -14.03 -1.86 -29.29
CA GLY A 126 -14.93 -2.70 -30.07
C GLY A 126 -15.38 -2.18 -31.44
N THR A 127 -14.72 -1.23 -32.10
CA THR A 127 -15.12 -0.84 -33.47
C THR A 127 -13.93 -0.37 -34.32
N GLY A 128 -13.39 -1.28 -35.13
CA GLY A 128 -12.29 -0.94 -36.03
C GLY A 128 -11.89 -2.04 -37.01
N ALA A 129 -12.84 -2.83 -37.51
CA ALA A 129 -12.60 -3.72 -38.66
C ALA A 129 -13.64 -3.42 -39.76
N GLY A 130 -13.20 -2.66 -40.76
CA GLY A 130 -13.92 -2.42 -42.01
C GLY A 130 -12.94 -2.40 -43.18
N THR A 131 -12.70 -3.56 -43.77
CA THR A 131 -12.07 -3.83 -45.08
C THR A 131 -12.83 -3.02 -46.17
N ALA A 132 -12.27 -2.41 -47.23
CA ALA A 132 -11.34 -2.85 -48.29
C ALA A 132 -11.13 -1.66 -49.31
N PRO A 133 -10.63 -1.82 -50.56
CA PRO A 133 -9.26 -2.13 -51.02
C PRO A 133 -8.72 -1.14 -52.09
N GLY A 134 -7.41 -1.17 -52.40
CA GLY A 134 -6.90 -0.76 -53.73
C GLY A 134 -5.60 0.05 -53.78
N GLY A 135 -4.69 -0.33 -54.69
CA GLY A 135 -3.71 0.59 -55.28
C GLY A 135 -2.22 0.27 -55.12
N SER A 136 -1.70 -0.54 -56.05
CA SER A 136 -0.28 -0.77 -56.38
C SER A 136 0.63 0.47 -56.35
N SER A 137 1.84 0.36 -55.79
CA SER A 137 3.11 0.64 -56.51
C SER A 137 4.37 0.65 -55.61
N GLY A 138 5.41 -0.10 -56.01
CA GLY A 138 6.78 0.43 -55.96
C GLY A 138 7.84 -0.18 -55.02
N GLY A 139 8.37 -1.37 -55.35
CA GLY A 139 9.83 -1.65 -55.44
C GLY A 139 10.74 -1.70 -54.19
N PRO A 140 11.94 -2.33 -54.28
CA PRO A 140 12.41 -3.29 -53.27
C PRO A 140 13.74 -2.93 -52.55
N LYS A 141 14.00 -3.48 -51.35
CA LYS A 141 15.39 -3.84 -50.94
C LYS A 141 15.52 -4.80 -49.73
N LYS A 142 16.09 -5.97 -50.04
CA LYS A 142 17.10 -6.79 -49.33
C LYS A 142 16.86 -7.27 -47.89
N ASP A 143 16.49 -8.54 -47.81
CA ASP A 143 17.20 -9.68 -47.20
C ASP A 143 18.54 -9.38 -46.50
N ASP A 144 18.56 -9.70 -45.20
CA ASP A 144 19.64 -10.32 -44.40
C ASP A 144 18.91 -10.77 -43.10
N GLY A 145 18.47 -12.01 -42.91
CA GLY A 145 19.27 -13.22 -42.71
C GLY A 145 19.20 -13.67 -41.24
N GLY A 146 18.31 -14.61 -40.91
CA GLY A 146 18.32 -15.31 -39.59
C GLY A 146 16.98 -15.83 -39.08
N ALA A 147 16.67 -17.10 -39.37
CA ALA A 147 15.53 -17.90 -38.88
C ALA A 147 15.61 -18.21 -37.36
N GLY A 148 14.56 -18.59 -36.63
CA GLY A 148 13.23 -19.09 -37.00
C GLY A 148 12.16 -18.74 -35.96
N ALA A 149 10.88 -18.73 -36.37
CA ALA A 149 9.86 -19.78 -36.11
C ALA A 149 9.50 -19.89 -34.61
N GLY A 150 8.29 -19.63 -34.11
CA GLY A 150 6.98 -19.35 -34.69
C GLY A 150 5.97 -19.09 -33.53
N PRO A 151 4.67 -18.90 -33.80
CA PRO A 151 3.68 -18.47 -32.81
C PRO A 151 3.01 -19.62 -32.03
N THR A 152 2.75 -19.36 -30.74
CA THR A 152 1.66 -19.86 -29.87
C THR A 152 1.34 -21.36 -29.85
N GLU A 153 1.61 -22.03 -28.72
CA GLU A 153 0.88 -23.23 -28.30
C GLU A 153 0.02 -22.91 -27.06
N HIS A 154 -1.25 -23.30 -27.13
CA HIS A 154 -2.23 -23.25 -26.06
C HIS A 154 -2.07 -24.49 -25.16
N ILE A 155 -2.10 -24.30 -23.84
CA ILE A 155 -2.12 -25.40 -22.87
C ILE A 155 -3.59 -25.73 -22.60
N ASP A 156 -4.06 -26.87 -23.09
CA ASP A 156 -5.32 -27.47 -22.64
C ASP A 156 -5.09 -28.16 -21.28
N LEU A 157 -6.00 -27.91 -20.35
CA LEU A 157 -6.06 -28.56 -19.04
C LEU A 157 -7.29 -29.47 -19.02
N ASP A 158 -7.03 -30.77 -18.89
CA ASP A 158 -8.02 -31.81 -18.60
C ASP A 158 -8.58 -31.70 -17.18
#